data_AF-A0ABD6EP51-F1
#
_entry.id   AF-A0ABD6EP51-F1
#
_cell.length_a   1.000
_cell.length_b   1.000
_cell.length_c   1.000
_cell.angle_alpha   90.00
_cell.angle_beta   90.00
_cell.angle_gamma   90.00
#
_symmetry.space_group_name_H-M   'P 1'
#
loop_
_entity.id
_entity.type
_entity.pdbx_description
1 polymer ?
#
loop_
_entity_poly.entity_id
_entity_poly.type
_entity_poly.pdbx_seq_one_letter_code
_entity_poly.pdbx_strand_id
1 'polypeptide(L)'
;MTLRMNMSFDDIFSDGLLKVDRVKELLLYCGSDENSTGYLNDRGRKKLNLFKEKVFDIVLSGYEDDSCSRSKAISEDELRLKRICLRCFANAANRSTVLQDCITVDCIMRFRVMLRIDALRSEVLAVIVSVCRRLHKAGILSEDYVKLKCDLIDLWNHNDSTPDQRSWISAYIAVLLEEDFAFLADCLAEMNFATFDALLVIVDALADHSETGQKNEIHPNNARLCVDLIERIEHDLSASIAGSERTITSRENFEFVHRLTLLVSVIASSALYRPQLDDVFHSDAHALTLIVQILEAVVEYDVERENAQSRVDRAPDRPTQPLLPHREMANSSPFVKALSTALQSEQITQEEVAELKCSCVRAIGNLCCDSPVNRVCAGNLDCITLILHCSRRLSYDATFTQQWAIATLRFMCMECRANQERLAQISSVPSEIIDRDRLLQQLGLAASIDPVSGRVTLTPAKL
;
A
#
# COMPACT_ATOMS: atom_id res chain seq x y z
N MET A 1 0.78 36.21 18.53
CA MET A 1 1.58 37.42 18.30
C MET A 1 1.59 37.64 16.79
N THR A 2 0.76 38.55 16.28
CA THR A 2 0.58 38.77 14.82
C THR A 2 1.80 39.49 14.27
N LEU A 3 2.56 38.85 13.38
CA LEU A 3 3.71 39.47 12.71
C LEU A 3 3.17 40.32 11.57
N ARG A 4 2.94 41.62 11.80
CA ARG A 4 2.56 42.51 10.70
C ARG A 4 3.72 42.63 9.70
N MET A 5 3.48 42.24 8.46
CA MET A 5 4.44 42.43 7.38
C MET A 5 4.49 43.93 7.02
N ASN A 6 5.51 44.63 7.51
CA ASN A 6 5.72 46.07 7.27
C ASN A 6 6.48 46.36 5.96
N MET A 7 6.65 45.37 5.09
CA MET A 7 7.42 45.44 3.85
C MET A 7 6.49 45.32 2.63
N SER A 8 6.74 46.11 1.58
CA SER A 8 6.08 45.92 0.29
C SER A 8 6.62 44.66 -0.39
N PHE A 9 5.77 43.93 -1.12
CA PHE A 9 6.25 42.74 -1.86
C PHE A 9 7.31 43.10 -2.90
N ASP A 10 7.27 44.33 -3.42
CA ASP A 10 8.26 44.83 -4.36
C ASP A 10 9.65 44.99 -3.72
N ASP A 11 9.72 45.18 -2.39
CA ASP A 11 10.99 45.34 -1.67
C ASP A 11 11.79 44.04 -1.61
N ILE A 12 11.15 42.90 -1.88
CA ILE A 12 11.81 41.58 -2.02
C ILE A 12 12.79 41.61 -3.19
N PHE A 13 12.54 42.47 -4.18
CA PHE A 13 13.38 42.60 -5.37
C PHE A 13 14.34 43.82 -5.25
N SER A 14 15.59 43.65 -5.68
CA SER A 14 16.54 44.73 -6.01
C SER A 14 17.01 44.51 -7.43
N ASP A 15 16.80 45.46 -8.33
CA ASP A 15 17.26 45.34 -9.72
C ASP A 15 16.85 44.02 -10.40
N GLY A 16 15.69 43.48 -10.02
CA GLY A 16 15.17 42.20 -10.51
C GLY A 16 15.75 40.93 -9.84
N LEU A 17 16.59 41.07 -8.82
CA LEU A 17 17.16 39.98 -8.01
C LEU A 17 16.50 39.89 -6.64
N LEU A 18 16.47 38.69 -6.04
CA LEU A 18 15.90 38.50 -4.70
C LEU A 18 16.86 38.98 -3.61
N LYS A 19 16.37 39.83 -2.70
CA LYS A 19 17.09 40.26 -1.50
C LYS A 19 16.97 39.21 -0.40
N VAL A 20 18.09 38.60 -0.02
CA VAL A 20 18.13 37.48 0.94
C VAL A 20 17.41 37.79 2.25
N ASP A 21 17.65 38.97 2.84
CA ASP A 21 17.04 39.34 4.13
C ASP A 21 15.52 39.51 4.01
N ARG A 22 15.04 40.00 2.87
CA ARG A 22 13.60 40.13 2.60
C ARG A 22 12.94 38.79 2.31
N VAL A 23 13.65 37.85 1.67
CA VAL A 23 13.17 36.47 1.51
C VAL A 23 13.05 35.77 2.88
N LYS A 24 13.99 36.01 3.80
CA LYS A 24 13.91 35.48 5.19
C LYS A 24 12.72 36.07 5.95
N GLU A 25 12.47 37.37 5.83
CA GLU A 25 11.30 38.01 6.43
C GLU A 25 9.99 37.42 5.86
N LEU A 26 9.89 37.25 4.54
CA LEU A 26 8.73 36.61 3.90
C LEU A 26 8.57 35.16 4.35
N LEU A 27 9.66 34.38 4.44
CA LEU A 27 9.65 33.00 4.92
C LEU A 27 9.02 32.89 6.31
N LEU A 28 9.47 33.75 7.24
CA LEU A 28 8.97 33.77 8.62
C LEU A 28 7.50 34.19 8.67
N TYR A 29 7.11 35.18 7.88
CA TYR A 29 5.73 35.65 7.79
C TYR A 29 4.78 34.57 7.26
N CYS A 30 5.10 33.95 6.12
CA CYS A 30 4.29 32.87 5.55
C CYS A 30 4.22 31.62 6.45
N GLY A 31 5.29 31.35 7.21
CA GLY A 31 5.35 30.24 8.15
C GLY A 31 4.51 30.45 9.42
N SER A 32 4.27 31.70 9.84
CA SER A 32 3.76 31.99 11.19
C SER A 32 2.45 32.77 11.24
N ASP A 33 2.06 33.47 10.17
CA ASP A 33 0.90 34.37 10.17
C ASP A 33 -0.08 34.02 9.05
N GLU A 34 -1.34 33.74 9.40
CA GLU A 34 -2.40 33.41 8.45
C GLU A 34 -2.77 34.58 7.54
N ASN A 35 -2.51 35.83 7.96
CA ASN A 35 -2.75 37.01 7.11
C ASN A 35 -1.82 37.05 5.88
N SER A 36 -0.78 36.19 5.85
CA SER A 36 0.07 36.01 4.67
C SER A 36 -0.71 35.55 3.43
N THR A 37 -1.83 34.83 3.60
CA THR A 37 -2.70 34.40 2.50
C THR A 37 -3.29 35.59 1.75
N GLY A 38 -3.93 36.53 2.46
CA GLY A 38 -4.49 37.75 1.84
C GLY A 38 -3.39 38.60 1.22
N TYR A 39 -2.30 38.81 1.96
CA TYR A 39 -1.15 39.59 1.50
C TYR A 39 -0.58 39.08 0.16
N LEU A 40 -0.42 37.76 -0.02
CA LEU A 40 0.11 37.17 -1.25
C LEU A 40 -0.90 37.22 -2.40
N ASN A 41 -2.15 36.87 -2.14
CA ASN A 41 -3.19 36.83 -3.19
C ASN A 41 -3.45 38.22 -3.81
N ASP A 42 -3.22 39.29 -3.05
CA ASP A 42 -3.34 40.68 -3.53
C ASP A 42 -2.19 41.15 -4.44
N ARG A 43 -1.09 40.39 -4.57
CA ARG A 43 0.10 40.83 -5.35
C ARG A 43 -0.01 40.60 -6.85
N GLY A 44 -1.05 39.90 -7.30
CA GLY A 44 -1.32 39.62 -8.70
C GLY A 44 -0.37 38.59 -9.32
N ARG A 45 -0.90 37.83 -10.28
CA ARG A 45 -0.21 36.66 -10.88
C ARG A 45 1.17 36.99 -11.46
N LYS A 46 1.36 38.16 -12.09
CA LYS A 46 2.64 38.54 -12.71
C LYS A 46 3.79 38.62 -11.70
N LYS A 47 3.55 39.22 -10.53
CA LYS A 47 4.59 39.38 -9.49
C LYS A 47 4.93 38.04 -8.82
N LEU A 48 3.91 37.23 -8.56
CA LEU A 48 4.08 35.88 -8.00
C LEU A 48 4.79 34.94 -8.98
N ASN A 49 4.49 35.03 -10.28
CA ASN A 49 5.24 34.28 -11.28
C ASN A 49 6.69 34.74 -11.37
N LEU A 50 6.97 36.04 -11.32
CA LEU A 50 8.35 36.55 -11.26
C LEU A 50 9.09 36.02 -10.02
N PHE A 51 8.44 35.99 -8.85
CA PHE A 51 9.00 35.40 -7.64
C PHE A 51 9.36 33.91 -7.85
N LYS A 52 8.45 33.11 -8.40
CA LYS A 52 8.69 31.70 -8.74
C LYS A 52 9.90 31.54 -9.66
N GLU A 53 9.92 32.26 -10.79
CA GLU A 53 11.03 32.18 -11.76
C GLU A 53 12.36 32.52 -11.09
N LYS A 54 12.42 33.58 -10.27
CA LYS A 54 13.66 33.97 -9.58
C LYS A 54 14.11 32.96 -8.52
N VAL A 55 13.19 32.33 -7.80
CA VAL A 55 13.55 31.23 -6.89
C VAL A 55 14.14 30.06 -7.70
N PHE A 56 13.51 29.68 -8.80
CA PHE A 56 13.97 28.57 -9.63
C PHE A 56 15.34 28.85 -10.25
N ASP A 57 15.55 30.07 -10.78
CA ASP A 57 16.83 30.52 -11.33
C ASP A 57 17.94 30.45 -10.28
N ILE A 58 17.70 30.90 -9.04
CA ILE A 58 18.68 30.82 -7.94
C ILE A 58 19.01 29.38 -7.58
N VAL A 59 18.02 28.49 -7.56
CA VAL A 59 18.24 27.09 -7.19
C VAL A 59 19.06 26.38 -8.28
N LEU A 60 18.70 26.61 -9.54
CA LEU A 60 19.34 26.00 -10.71
C LEU A 60 20.63 26.70 -11.14
N SER A 61 20.95 27.89 -10.61
CA SER A 61 22.18 28.59 -10.95
C SER A 61 23.40 27.72 -10.64
N GLY A 62 24.27 27.52 -11.63
CA GLY A 62 25.43 26.63 -11.52
C GLY A 62 25.16 25.16 -11.84
N TYR A 63 23.94 24.81 -12.27
CA TYR A 63 23.52 23.47 -12.71
C TYR A 63 23.01 23.45 -14.17
N GLU A 64 23.44 24.41 -14.99
CA GLU A 64 22.85 24.70 -16.30
C GLU A 64 23.25 23.73 -17.43
N ASP A 65 24.19 22.79 -17.21
CA ASP A 65 24.62 21.82 -18.22
C ASP A 65 24.44 20.36 -17.76
N ASP A 66 23.58 19.64 -18.49
CA ASP A 66 23.25 18.21 -18.33
C ASP A 66 24.40 17.28 -18.85
N SER A 67 25.57 17.85 -19.17
CA SER A 67 26.74 17.11 -19.61
C SER A 67 28.00 17.60 -18.91
N CYS A 68 28.73 16.67 -18.29
CA CYS A 68 30.05 16.86 -17.70
C CYS A 68 30.06 17.33 -16.23
N SER A 69 29.84 16.37 -15.33
CA SER A 69 30.79 16.03 -14.25
C SER A 69 31.89 17.05 -13.93
N ARG A 70 31.51 18.23 -13.43
CA ARG A 70 32.32 19.10 -12.57
C ARG A 70 31.34 19.86 -11.69
N SER A 71 30.98 19.24 -10.57
CA SER A 71 30.43 19.94 -9.41
C SER A 71 31.39 21.07 -9.07
N LYS A 72 31.10 22.29 -9.52
CA LYS A 72 31.68 23.48 -8.92
C LYS A 72 31.26 23.38 -7.46
N ALA A 73 32.23 23.26 -6.54
CA ALA A 73 31.93 23.11 -5.13
C ALA A 73 31.09 24.33 -4.70
N ILE A 74 29.80 24.13 -4.52
CA ILE A 74 28.86 25.16 -4.08
C ILE A 74 29.26 25.54 -2.68
N SER A 75 29.40 26.84 -2.42
CA SER A 75 29.72 27.31 -1.08
C SER A 75 28.58 26.99 -0.12
N GLU A 76 28.89 26.79 1.16
CA GLU A 76 27.88 26.54 2.18
C GLU A 76 26.85 27.69 2.26
N ASP A 77 27.31 28.93 2.06
CA ASP A 77 26.46 30.12 2.01
C ASP A 77 25.49 30.11 0.82
N GLU A 78 25.96 29.69 -0.36
CA GLU A 78 25.11 29.56 -1.54
C GLU A 78 24.06 28.45 -1.33
N LEU A 79 24.46 27.30 -0.79
CA LEU A 79 23.54 26.22 -0.46
C LEU A 79 22.49 26.67 0.57
N ARG A 80 22.90 27.42 1.59
CA ARG A 80 22.00 27.99 2.60
C ARG A 80 20.99 28.95 1.98
N LEU A 81 21.41 29.79 1.03
CA LEU A 81 20.52 30.67 0.29
C LEU A 81 19.48 29.87 -0.51
N LYS A 82 19.93 28.86 -1.26
CA LYS A 82 19.03 28.00 -2.05
C LYS A 82 17.96 27.32 -1.18
N ARG A 83 18.36 26.80 -0.01
CA ARG A 83 17.41 26.23 0.98
C ARG A 83 16.39 27.26 1.47
N ILE A 84 16.84 28.47 1.82
CA ILE A 84 15.95 29.55 2.29
C ILE A 84 14.93 29.91 1.20
N CYS A 85 15.36 30.02 -0.06
CA CYS A 85 14.49 30.34 -1.19
C CYS A 85 13.42 29.25 -1.40
N LEU A 86 13.80 27.97 -1.41
CA LEU A 86 12.85 26.86 -1.57
C LEU A 86 11.86 26.77 -0.41
N ARG A 87 12.33 26.89 0.85
CA ARG A 87 11.44 26.91 2.02
C ARG A 87 10.48 28.09 1.99
N CYS A 88 10.97 29.27 1.57
CA CYS A 88 10.14 30.46 1.43
C CYS A 88 9.06 30.24 0.37
N PHE A 89 9.43 29.64 -0.76
CA PHE A 89 8.49 29.27 -1.81
C PHE A 89 7.45 28.26 -1.32
N ALA A 90 7.85 27.18 -0.66
CA ALA A 90 6.92 26.18 -0.13
C ALA A 90 5.90 26.81 0.83
N ASN A 91 6.37 27.63 1.78
CA ASN A 91 5.49 28.33 2.71
C ASN A 91 4.56 29.32 1.98
N ALA A 92 5.07 30.08 1.02
CA ALA A 92 4.25 31.01 0.24
C ALA A 92 3.21 30.29 -0.63
N ALA A 93 3.57 29.15 -1.24
CA ALA A 93 2.69 28.35 -2.06
C ALA A 93 1.56 27.73 -1.23
N ASN A 94 1.86 27.22 -0.03
CA ASN A 94 0.85 26.75 0.92
C ASN A 94 -0.15 27.85 1.33
N ARG A 95 0.24 29.13 1.26
CA ARG A 95 -0.61 30.27 1.63
C ARG A 95 -1.35 30.90 0.46
N SER A 96 -0.92 30.69 -0.79
CA SER A 96 -1.43 31.42 -1.96
C SER A 96 -1.76 30.50 -3.13
N THR A 97 -3.05 30.34 -3.39
CA THR A 97 -3.56 29.64 -4.58
C THR A 97 -3.14 30.32 -5.88
N VAL A 98 -2.99 31.67 -5.87
CA VAL A 98 -2.51 32.44 -7.03
C VAL A 98 -1.05 32.10 -7.37
N LEU A 99 -0.21 31.86 -6.35
CA LEU A 99 1.17 31.39 -6.57
C LEU A 99 1.18 29.95 -7.09
N GLN A 100 0.35 29.06 -6.53
CA GLN A 100 0.22 27.70 -7.04
C GLN A 100 -0.28 27.67 -8.51
N ASP A 101 -1.16 28.60 -8.90
CA ASP A 101 -1.62 28.79 -10.29
C ASP A 101 -0.51 29.25 -11.26
N CYS A 102 0.67 29.61 -10.75
CA CYS A 102 1.84 29.92 -11.58
C CYS A 102 2.64 28.66 -11.98
N ILE A 103 2.27 27.48 -11.47
CA ILE A 103 2.87 26.20 -11.87
C ILE A 103 2.37 25.82 -13.27
N THR A 104 3.33 25.57 -14.16
CA THR A 104 3.11 25.21 -15.57
C THR A 104 3.82 23.90 -15.88
N VAL A 105 3.59 23.35 -17.08
CA VAL A 105 4.26 22.13 -17.56
C VAL A 105 5.79 22.28 -17.49
N ASP A 106 6.34 23.44 -17.86
CA ASP A 106 7.79 23.71 -17.80
C ASP A 106 8.39 23.58 -16.39
N CYS A 107 7.58 23.77 -15.34
CA CYS A 107 8.03 23.60 -13.96
C CYS A 107 8.35 22.14 -13.63
N ILE A 108 7.72 21.17 -14.30
CA ILE A 108 7.94 19.73 -14.07
C ILE A 108 9.40 19.38 -14.36
N MET A 109 9.91 19.80 -15.53
CA MET A 109 11.31 19.55 -15.90
C MET A 109 12.28 20.20 -14.93
N ARG A 110 11.99 21.42 -14.47
CA ARG A 110 12.81 22.09 -13.47
C ARG A 110 12.81 21.35 -12.13
N PHE A 111 11.67 20.83 -11.67
CA PHE A 111 11.61 20.01 -10.46
C PHE A 111 12.45 18.73 -10.58
N ARG A 112 12.40 18.05 -11.72
CA ARG A 112 13.22 16.86 -11.96
C ARG A 112 14.71 17.18 -11.88
N VAL A 113 15.15 18.29 -12.46
CA VAL A 113 16.55 18.74 -12.35
C VAL A 113 16.91 19.10 -10.91
N MET A 114 16.03 19.82 -10.20
CA MET A 114 16.26 20.17 -8.79
C MET A 114 16.33 18.96 -7.86
N LEU A 115 15.55 17.89 -8.11
CA LEU A 115 15.57 16.66 -7.32
C LEU A 115 16.92 15.92 -7.38
N ARG A 116 17.68 16.09 -8.48
CA ARG A 116 19.04 15.56 -8.62
C ARG A 116 20.08 16.29 -7.76
N ILE A 117 19.69 17.39 -7.10
CA ILE A 117 20.55 18.13 -6.17
C ILE A 117 20.34 17.58 -4.76
N ASP A 118 21.10 16.55 -4.39
CA ASP A 118 20.95 15.81 -3.14
C ASP A 118 20.87 16.70 -1.89
N ALA A 119 21.69 17.74 -1.84
CA ALA A 119 21.77 18.67 -0.70
C ALA A 119 20.53 19.58 -0.51
N LEU A 120 19.64 19.64 -1.51
CA LEU A 120 18.40 20.43 -1.53
C LEU A 120 17.13 19.56 -1.63
N ARG A 121 17.29 18.23 -1.70
CA ARG A 121 16.21 17.31 -2.07
C ARG A 121 15.00 17.41 -1.15
N SER A 122 15.20 17.53 0.17
CA SER A 122 14.09 17.71 1.13
C SER A 122 13.30 19.00 0.87
N GLU A 123 13.98 20.13 0.63
CA GLU A 123 13.29 21.38 0.31
C GLU A 123 12.56 21.33 -1.04
N VAL A 124 13.11 20.64 -2.04
CA VAL A 124 12.44 20.45 -3.34
C VAL A 124 11.18 19.61 -3.20
N LEU A 125 11.24 18.51 -2.44
CA LEU A 125 10.07 17.68 -2.14
C LEU A 125 8.98 18.46 -1.40
N ALA A 126 9.35 19.26 -0.40
CA ALA A 126 8.41 20.13 0.31
C ALA A 126 7.73 21.13 -0.64
N VAL A 127 8.46 21.68 -1.62
CA VAL A 127 7.87 22.51 -2.67
C VAL A 127 6.89 21.71 -3.54
N ILE A 128 7.29 20.54 -4.04
CA ILE A 128 6.44 19.69 -4.89
C ILE A 128 5.12 19.37 -4.18
N VAL A 129 5.16 19.00 -2.89
CA VAL A 129 3.96 18.75 -2.07
C VAL A 129 3.10 20.01 -1.96
N SER A 130 3.72 21.17 -1.67
CA SER A 130 2.98 22.45 -1.52
C SER A 130 2.22 22.91 -2.77
N VAL A 131 2.60 22.36 -3.95
CA VAL A 131 1.95 22.67 -5.23
C VAL A 131 1.33 21.45 -5.90
N CYS A 132 1.25 20.29 -5.21
CA CYS A 132 0.87 18.98 -5.76
C CYS A 132 -0.36 19.06 -6.69
N ARG A 133 -1.47 19.63 -6.20
CA ARG A 133 -2.73 19.76 -6.95
C ARG A 133 -2.56 20.49 -8.29
N ARG A 134 -1.80 21.59 -8.28
CA ARG A 134 -1.58 22.40 -9.49
C ARG A 134 -0.56 21.77 -10.42
N LEU A 135 0.45 21.11 -9.85
CA LEU A 135 1.41 20.32 -10.61
C LEU A 135 0.74 19.17 -11.34
N HIS A 136 -0.13 18.41 -10.66
CA HIS A 136 -0.91 17.34 -11.25
C HIS A 136 -1.81 17.84 -12.37
N LYS A 137 -2.60 18.89 -12.12
CA LYS A 137 -3.46 19.49 -13.14
C LYS A 137 -2.69 20.01 -14.36
N ALA A 138 -1.50 20.59 -14.15
CA ALA A 138 -0.66 21.05 -15.25
C ALA A 138 -0.02 19.89 -16.02
N GLY A 139 0.33 18.81 -15.33
CA GLY A 139 1.11 17.70 -15.86
C GLY A 139 0.32 16.52 -16.43
N ILE A 140 -1.01 16.49 -16.33
CA ILE A 140 -1.82 15.30 -16.65
C ILE A 140 -1.63 14.75 -18.08
N LEU A 141 -1.23 15.60 -19.04
CA LEU A 141 -0.95 15.19 -20.43
C LEU A 141 0.56 15.22 -20.78
N SER A 142 1.43 15.35 -19.77
CA SER A 142 2.87 15.51 -19.96
C SER A 142 3.62 14.22 -19.64
N GLU A 143 4.38 13.70 -20.61
CA GLU A 143 5.28 12.57 -20.36
C GLU A 143 6.32 12.85 -19.27
N ASP A 144 6.76 14.10 -19.13
CA ASP A 144 7.72 14.48 -18.09
C ASP A 144 7.09 14.45 -16.69
N TYR A 145 5.76 14.59 -16.58
CA TYR A 145 5.05 14.39 -15.33
C TYR A 145 5.08 12.92 -14.91
N VAL A 146 4.88 12.00 -15.86
CA VAL A 146 5.05 10.56 -15.61
C VAL A 146 6.46 10.27 -15.11
N LYS A 147 7.48 10.80 -15.80
CA LYS A 147 8.87 10.62 -15.36
C LYS A 147 9.13 11.22 -13.98
N LEU A 148 8.54 12.37 -13.65
CA LEU A 148 8.64 12.95 -12.31
C LEU A 148 7.99 12.02 -11.26
N LYS A 149 6.81 11.44 -11.54
CA LYS A 149 6.18 10.46 -10.64
C LYS A 149 7.11 9.25 -10.42
N CYS A 150 7.68 8.70 -11.49
CA CYS A 150 8.65 7.61 -11.38
C CYS A 150 9.87 8.00 -10.54
N ASP A 151 10.48 9.17 -10.82
CA ASP A 151 11.64 9.67 -10.06
C ASP A 151 11.32 9.78 -8.55
N LEU A 152 10.09 10.19 -8.19
CA LEU A 152 9.65 10.27 -6.79
C LEU A 152 9.45 8.89 -6.16
N ILE A 153 8.82 7.95 -6.86
CA ILE A 153 8.58 6.59 -6.38
C ILE A 153 9.89 5.83 -6.19
N ASP A 154 10.79 5.90 -7.18
CA ASP A 154 12.12 5.29 -7.13
C ASP A 154 12.94 5.90 -5.98
N LEU A 155 12.83 7.21 -5.79
CA LEU A 155 13.47 7.90 -4.67
C LEU A 155 12.92 7.41 -3.32
N TRP A 156 11.62 7.16 -3.17
CA TRP A 156 11.06 6.66 -1.90
C TRP A 156 11.68 5.31 -1.50
N ASN A 157 11.86 4.42 -2.47
CA ASN A 157 12.46 3.09 -2.27
C ASN A 157 13.99 3.11 -2.16
N HIS A 158 14.65 4.21 -2.52
CA HIS A 158 16.10 4.28 -2.47
C HIS A 158 16.62 4.19 -1.01
N ASN A 159 17.70 3.44 -0.80
CA ASN A 159 18.30 3.23 0.52
C ASN A 159 18.87 4.52 1.13
N ASP A 160 19.35 5.44 0.27
CA ASP A 160 19.91 6.73 0.70
C ASP A 160 18.85 7.78 1.03
N SER A 161 17.56 7.47 0.84
CA SER A 161 16.48 8.40 1.15
C SER A 161 16.21 8.48 2.64
N THR A 162 16.20 9.71 3.15
CA THR A 162 15.94 9.95 4.57
C THR A 162 14.45 9.72 4.91
N PRO A 163 14.10 9.45 6.18
CA PRO A 163 12.70 9.33 6.59
C PRO A 163 11.85 10.58 6.28
N ASP A 164 12.44 11.77 6.37
CA ASP A 164 11.79 13.04 5.99
C ASP A 164 11.45 13.07 4.49
N GLN A 165 12.38 12.67 3.63
CA GLN A 165 12.15 12.60 2.18
C GLN A 165 11.04 11.59 1.83
N ARG A 166 11.05 10.41 2.45
CA ARG A 166 9.98 9.42 2.29
C ARG A 166 8.63 9.98 2.73
N SER A 167 8.60 10.72 3.85
CA SER A 167 7.38 11.36 4.35
C SER A 167 6.81 12.39 3.37
N TRP A 168 7.67 13.23 2.76
CA TRP A 168 7.21 14.17 1.73
C TRP A 168 6.64 13.48 0.50
N ILE A 169 7.29 12.43 0.02
CA ILE A 169 6.80 11.66 -1.14
C ILE A 169 5.48 10.96 -0.79
N SER A 170 5.38 10.35 0.39
CA SER A 170 4.14 9.76 0.89
C SER A 170 3.01 10.80 0.97
N ALA A 171 3.29 12.02 1.44
CA ALA A 171 2.30 13.10 1.47
C ALA A 171 1.86 13.53 0.05
N TYR A 172 2.78 13.55 -0.92
CA TYR A 172 2.45 13.80 -2.32
C TYR A 172 1.52 12.72 -2.89
N ILE A 173 1.83 11.45 -2.67
CA ILE A 173 1.03 10.32 -3.15
C ILE A 173 -0.34 10.28 -2.45
N ALA A 174 -0.41 10.60 -1.15
CA ALA A 174 -1.66 10.65 -0.40
C ALA A 174 -2.65 11.66 -1.01
N VAL A 175 -2.18 12.87 -1.38
CA VAL A 175 -3.03 13.87 -2.05
C VAL A 175 -3.59 13.33 -3.37
N LEU A 176 -2.81 12.58 -4.14
CA LEU A 176 -3.26 12.01 -5.42
C LEU A 176 -4.22 10.83 -5.22
N LEU A 177 -4.00 9.98 -4.20
CA LEU A 177 -4.92 8.88 -3.87
C LEU A 177 -6.29 9.38 -3.41
N GLU A 178 -6.32 10.51 -2.71
CA GLU A 178 -7.55 11.16 -2.23
C GLU A 178 -8.30 11.86 -3.38
N GLU A 179 -7.61 12.66 -4.19
CA GLU A 179 -8.26 13.60 -5.12
C GLU A 179 -8.43 13.07 -6.55
N ASP A 180 -7.55 12.17 -7.00
CA ASP A 180 -7.59 11.62 -8.35
C ASP A 180 -8.14 10.18 -8.33
N PHE A 181 -9.38 10.05 -8.82
CA PHE A 181 -10.09 8.78 -8.85
C PHE A 181 -9.45 7.73 -9.77
N ALA A 182 -8.62 8.15 -10.73
CA ALA A 182 -7.98 7.26 -11.70
C ALA A 182 -6.48 7.10 -11.44
N PHE A 183 -5.95 7.69 -10.36
CA PHE A 183 -4.52 7.80 -10.11
C PHE A 183 -3.75 6.48 -10.29
N LEU A 184 -4.20 5.41 -9.62
CA LEU A 184 -3.52 4.11 -9.73
C LEU A 184 -3.69 3.48 -11.11
N ALA A 185 -4.82 3.70 -11.78
CA ALA A 185 -5.07 3.15 -13.11
C ALA A 185 -4.17 3.83 -14.15
N ASP A 186 -4.03 5.15 -14.05
CA ASP A 186 -3.13 5.94 -14.90
C ASP A 186 -1.68 5.55 -14.66
N CYS A 187 -1.27 5.37 -13.40
CA CYS A 187 0.09 4.92 -13.09
C CYS A 187 0.37 3.51 -13.64
N LEU A 188 -0.57 2.58 -13.55
CA LEU A 188 -0.43 1.25 -14.14
C LEU A 188 -0.27 1.31 -15.67
N ALA A 189 -0.97 2.22 -16.34
CA ALA A 189 -0.93 2.36 -17.79
C ALA A 189 0.36 3.02 -18.30
N GLU A 190 0.91 3.94 -17.50
CA GLU A 190 2.04 4.80 -17.90
C GLU A 190 3.41 4.32 -17.38
N MET A 191 3.45 3.55 -16.28
CA MET A 191 4.68 3.14 -15.61
C MET A 191 5.06 1.69 -15.95
N ASN A 192 6.35 1.37 -15.77
CA ASN A 192 6.77 -0.02 -15.76
C ASN A 192 6.30 -0.73 -14.48
N PHE A 193 6.25 -2.06 -14.51
CA PHE A 193 5.76 -2.85 -13.40
C PHE A 193 6.57 -2.70 -12.11
N ALA A 194 7.89 -2.59 -12.18
CA ALA A 194 8.72 -2.44 -10.98
C ALA A 194 8.43 -1.13 -10.24
N THR A 195 8.28 -0.01 -10.97
CA THR A 195 7.89 1.28 -10.40
C THR A 195 6.44 1.26 -9.91
N PHE A 196 5.54 0.52 -10.57
CA PHE A 196 4.17 0.38 -10.09
C PHE A 196 4.08 -0.47 -8.81
N ASP A 197 4.83 -1.56 -8.71
CA ASP A 197 4.90 -2.39 -7.50
C ASP A 197 5.50 -1.57 -6.34
N ALA A 198 6.52 -0.76 -6.63
CA ALA A 198 7.05 0.23 -5.70
C ALA A 198 5.99 1.23 -5.21
N LEU A 199 5.11 1.72 -6.11
CA LEU A 199 3.99 2.56 -5.74
C LEU A 199 3.01 1.83 -4.81
N LEU A 200 2.70 0.56 -5.07
CA LEU A 200 1.81 -0.23 -4.20
C LEU A 200 2.36 -0.39 -2.77
N VAL A 201 3.69 -0.47 -2.60
CA VAL A 201 4.33 -0.46 -1.27
C VAL A 201 4.05 0.87 -0.54
N ILE A 202 4.13 2.00 -1.25
CA ILE A 202 3.80 3.32 -0.68
C ILE A 202 2.30 3.37 -0.31
N VAL A 203 1.43 2.84 -1.18
CA VAL A 203 -0.02 2.81 -0.96
C VAL A 203 -0.37 1.96 0.27
N ASP A 204 0.24 0.79 0.45
CA ASP A 204 0.01 -0.05 1.63
C ASP A 204 0.46 0.67 2.91
N ALA A 205 1.64 1.31 2.88
CA ALA A 205 2.13 2.10 4.01
C ALA A 205 1.23 3.31 4.35
N LEU A 206 0.60 3.93 3.35
CA LEU A 206 -0.37 5.01 3.55
C LEU A 206 -1.73 4.48 4.03
N ALA A 207 -2.13 3.29 3.60
CA ALA A 207 -3.36 2.65 4.02
C ALA A 207 -3.25 2.10 5.46
N ASP A 208 -2.07 1.68 5.90
CA ASP A 208 -1.86 1.18 7.26
C ASP A 208 -1.86 2.32 8.30
N HIS A 209 -2.98 2.43 9.02
CA HIS A 209 -3.17 3.41 10.09
C HIS A 209 -3.01 2.79 11.49
N SER A 210 -2.42 1.59 11.61
CA SER A 210 -2.35 0.86 12.88
C SER A 210 -1.49 1.56 13.94
N GLU A 211 -0.40 2.21 13.53
CA GLU A 211 0.53 2.90 14.45
C GLU A 211 0.11 4.33 14.79
N THR A 212 -0.39 5.08 13.81
CA THR A 212 -0.68 6.51 13.95
C THR A 212 -2.13 6.79 14.36
N GLY A 213 -3.04 5.85 14.09
CA GLY A 213 -4.49 6.04 14.22
C GLY A 213 -5.07 7.08 13.24
N GLN A 214 -4.24 7.69 12.39
CA GLN A 214 -4.66 8.67 11.39
C GLN A 214 -4.89 7.97 10.06
N LYS A 215 -6.12 8.05 9.57
CA LYS A 215 -6.55 7.47 8.30
C LYS A 215 -6.24 8.45 7.17
N ASN A 216 -5.48 8.01 6.17
CA ASN A 216 -5.34 8.74 4.91
C ASN A 216 -6.56 8.47 4.04
N GLU A 217 -7.17 9.49 3.46
CA GLU A 217 -8.30 9.27 2.57
C GLU A 217 -7.84 8.60 1.27
N ILE A 218 -8.58 7.57 0.83
CA ILE A 218 -8.32 6.87 -0.43
C ILE A 218 -9.62 6.90 -1.23
N HIS A 219 -9.55 7.37 -2.48
CA HIS A 219 -10.70 7.36 -3.37
C HIS A 219 -11.14 5.91 -3.66
N PRO A 220 -12.45 5.57 -3.59
CA PRO A 220 -12.94 4.19 -3.77
C PRO A 220 -12.49 3.49 -5.06
N ASN A 221 -12.36 4.24 -6.17
CA ASN A 221 -11.88 3.69 -7.43
C ASN A 221 -10.42 3.21 -7.38
N ASN A 222 -9.55 3.86 -6.60
CA ASN A 222 -8.18 3.40 -6.41
C ASN A 222 -8.16 2.08 -5.62
N ALA A 223 -9.03 1.94 -4.60
CA ALA A 223 -9.18 0.69 -3.85
C ALA A 223 -9.82 -0.42 -4.70
N ARG A 224 -10.83 -0.11 -5.53
CA ARG A 224 -11.47 -1.05 -6.46
C ARG A 224 -10.47 -1.58 -7.49
N LEU A 225 -9.59 -0.72 -8.02
CA LEU A 225 -8.57 -1.17 -8.97
C LEU A 225 -7.71 -2.29 -8.39
N CYS A 226 -7.38 -2.27 -7.08
CA CYS A 226 -6.62 -3.36 -6.48
C CYS A 226 -7.35 -4.70 -6.57
N VAL A 227 -8.68 -4.70 -6.44
CA VAL A 227 -9.53 -5.89 -6.61
C VAL A 227 -9.56 -6.31 -8.08
N ASP A 228 -9.78 -5.36 -8.99
CA ASP A 228 -9.85 -5.60 -10.43
C ASP A 228 -8.53 -6.17 -10.98
N LEU A 229 -7.38 -5.77 -10.42
CA LEU A 229 -6.08 -6.31 -10.79
C LEU A 229 -5.87 -7.75 -10.32
N ILE A 230 -6.42 -8.13 -9.16
CA ILE A 230 -6.43 -9.53 -8.73
C ILE A 230 -7.30 -10.36 -9.69
N GLU A 231 -8.49 -9.87 -10.04
CA GLU A 231 -9.38 -10.55 -11.01
C GLU A 231 -8.72 -10.69 -12.38
N ARG A 232 -7.97 -9.67 -12.83
CA ARG A 232 -7.19 -9.77 -14.07
C ARG A 232 -6.11 -10.85 -13.99
N ILE A 233 -5.37 -10.92 -12.88
CA ILE A 233 -4.36 -11.98 -12.66
C ILE A 233 -5.04 -13.36 -12.63
N GLU A 234 -6.21 -13.48 -12.00
CA GLU A 234 -7.02 -14.70 -11.97
C GLU A 234 -7.36 -15.18 -13.39
N HIS A 235 -7.86 -14.28 -14.22
CA HIS A 235 -8.22 -14.54 -15.60
C HIS A 235 -7.00 -14.98 -16.43
N ASP A 236 -5.88 -14.25 -16.33
CA ASP A 236 -4.67 -14.52 -17.12
C ASP A 236 -4.03 -15.87 -16.74
N LEU A 237 -4.03 -16.24 -15.45
CA LEU A 237 -3.55 -17.54 -14.97
C LEU A 237 -4.48 -18.68 -15.37
N SER A 238 -5.79 -18.49 -15.30
CA SER A 238 -6.78 -19.48 -15.71
C SER A 238 -6.70 -19.78 -17.21
N ALA A 239 -6.52 -18.74 -18.03
CA ALA A 239 -6.35 -18.88 -19.48
C ALA A 239 -5.05 -19.64 -19.84
N SER A 240 -3.99 -19.48 -19.06
CA SER A 240 -2.69 -20.14 -19.29
C SER A 240 -2.77 -21.66 -19.21
N ILE A 241 -3.63 -22.21 -18.34
CA ILE A 241 -3.91 -23.67 -18.29
C ILE A 241 -4.71 -24.14 -19.52
N ALA A 242 -5.59 -23.29 -20.05
CA ALA A 242 -6.61 -23.71 -21.00
C ALA A 242 -6.11 -23.90 -22.45
N GLY A 243 -4.92 -23.43 -22.82
CA GLY A 243 -4.50 -23.60 -24.23
C GLY A 243 -3.25 -22.95 -24.79
N SER A 244 -2.17 -22.69 -24.04
CA SER A 244 -0.90 -22.36 -24.71
C SER A 244 0.33 -22.87 -23.99
N GLU A 245 1.17 -23.62 -24.72
CA GLU A 245 2.58 -23.88 -24.42
C GLU A 245 3.36 -22.55 -24.38
N ARG A 246 3.12 -21.69 -23.38
CA ARG A 246 4.13 -20.74 -22.95
C ARG A 246 4.93 -21.45 -21.87
N THR A 247 6.08 -21.98 -22.25
CA THR A 247 7.09 -22.46 -21.32
C THR A 247 7.45 -21.30 -20.39
N ILE A 248 6.92 -21.35 -19.17
CA ILE A 248 7.16 -20.36 -18.12
C ILE A 248 8.58 -20.61 -17.61
N THR A 249 9.57 -19.89 -18.12
CA THR A 249 10.99 -20.12 -17.78
C THR A 249 11.72 -18.91 -17.22
N SER A 250 11.16 -17.69 -17.33
CA SER A 250 11.75 -16.47 -16.75
C SER A 250 11.09 -16.05 -15.44
N ARG A 251 11.87 -15.44 -14.54
CA ARG A 251 11.43 -14.85 -13.27
C ARG A 251 10.36 -13.77 -13.46
N GLU A 252 10.43 -13.01 -14.56
CA GLU A 252 9.45 -12.00 -14.96
C GLU A 252 8.02 -12.58 -15.06
N ASN A 253 7.89 -13.86 -15.41
CA ASN A 253 6.58 -14.53 -15.46
C ASN A 253 6.01 -14.86 -14.08
N PHE A 254 6.77 -14.69 -13.00
CA PHE A 254 6.35 -14.99 -11.62
C PHE A 254 6.22 -13.74 -10.76
N GLU A 255 6.50 -12.55 -11.30
CA GLU A 255 6.31 -11.26 -10.61
C GLU A 255 4.86 -11.03 -10.16
N PHE A 256 3.89 -11.75 -10.75
CA PHE A 256 2.51 -11.72 -10.30
C PHE A 256 2.35 -12.20 -8.85
N VAL A 257 3.20 -13.09 -8.32
CA VAL A 257 3.11 -13.52 -6.90
C VAL A 257 3.42 -12.36 -5.98
N HIS A 258 4.52 -11.66 -6.24
CA HIS A 258 4.88 -10.45 -5.51
C HIS A 258 3.76 -9.39 -5.62
N ARG A 259 3.24 -9.16 -6.83
CA ARG A 259 2.14 -8.22 -7.05
C ARG A 259 0.85 -8.61 -6.32
N LEU A 260 0.48 -9.90 -6.32
CA LEU A 260 -0.65 -10.40 -5.54
C LEU A 260 -0.45 -10.10 -4.05
N THR A 261 0.75 -10.34 -3.50
CA THR A 261 1.06 -10.01 -2.10
C THR A 261 0.85 -8.54 -1.80
N LEU A 262 1.32 -7.64 -2.68
CA LEU A 262 1.14 -6.19 -2.53
C LEU A 262 -0.34 -5.77 -2.62
N LEU A 263 -1.06 -6.26 -3.64
CA LEU A 263 -2.49 -5.96 -3.82
C LEU A 263 -3.34 -6.44 -2.64
N VAL A 264 -3.10 -7.66 -2.18
CA VAL A 264 -3.78 -8.23 -1.01
C VAL A 264 -3.44 -7.43 0.25
N SER A 265 -2.20 -6.95 0.40
CA SER A 265 -1.81 -6.11 1.53
C SER A 265 -2.52 -4.76 1.53
N VAL A 266 -2.57 -4.08 0.38
CA VAL A 266 -3.33 -2.83 0.23
C VAL A 266 -4.81 -3.05 0.56
N ILE A 267 -5.43 -4.14 0.08
CA ILE A 267 -6.82 -4.48 0.40
C ILE A 267 -6.97 -4.74 1.91
N ALA A 268 -6.06 -5.48 2.53
CA ALA A 268 -6.11 -5.77 3.96
C ALA A 268 -6.12 -4.48 4.79
N SER A 269 -5.24 -3.54 4.47
CA SER A 269 -5.14 -2.24 5.15
C SER A 269 -6.38 -1.37 4.84
N SER A 270 -6.84 -1.36 3.59
CA SER A 270 -7.97 -0.55 3.13
C SER A 270 -9.34 -1.06 3.59
N ALA A 271 -9.49 -2.35 3.88
CA ALA A 271 -10.75 -2.95 4.34
C ALA A 271 -11.29 -2.35 5.65
N LEU A 272 -10.44 -1.68 6.44
CA LEU A 272 -10.79 -1.05 7.71
C LEU A 272 -11.27 0.42 7.56
N TYR A 273 -11.29 0.97 6.34
CA TYR A 273 -11.74 2.33 6.04
C TYR A 273 -13.27 2.42 5.95
N ARG A 274 -13.94 2.17 7.07
CA ARG A 274 -15.40 2.31 7.17
C ARG A 274 -15.83 3.73 7.55
N PRO A 275 -16.94 4.24 6.99
CA PRO A 275 -17.77 3.62 5.94
C PRO A 275 -17.27 3.90 4.50
N GLN A 276 -16.17 4.66 4.34
CA GLN A 276 -15.68 5.19 3.06
C GLN A 276 -15.55 4.13 1.95
N LEU A 277 -15.07 2.93 2.28
CA LEU A 277 -14.81 1.85 1.32
C LEU A 277 -15.78 0.65 1.49
N ASP A 278 -16.92 0.85 2.15
CA ASP A 278 -17.93 -0.21 2.33
C ASP A 278 -18.46 -0.72 0.98
N ASP A 279 -18.70 0.15 0.01
CA ASP A 279 -19.17 -0.24 -1.33
C ASP A 279 -18.16 -1.05 -2.14
N VAL A 280 -16.88 -0.99 -1.78
CA VAL A 280 -15.80 -1.75 -2.43
C VAL A 280 -15.60 -3.11 -1.75
N PHE A 281 -15.64 -3.14 -0.42
CA PHE A 281 -15.17 -4.30 0.35
C PHE A 281 -16.25 -5.04 1.15
N HIS A 282 -17.42 -4.43 1.38
CA HIS A 282 -18.40 -4.91 2.35
C HIS A 282 -19.84 -4.97 1.84
N SER A 283 -20.18 -4.24 0.77
CA SER A 283 -21.49 -4.31 0.10
C SER A 283 -21.68 -5.63 -0.66
N ASP A 284 -20.60 -6.20 -1.18
CA ASP A 284 -20.54 -7.56 -1.71
C ASP A 284 -19.31 -8.30 -1.15
N ALA A 285 -19.26 -9.63 -1.35
CA ALA A 285 -18.17 -10.47 -0.88
C ALA A 285 -17.16 -10.82 -2.00
N HIS A 286 -17.09 -10.03 -3.06
CA HIS A 286 -16.26 -10.34 -4.24
C HIS A 286 -14.76 -10.31 -3.91
N ALA A 287 -14.28 -9.22 -3.31
CA ALA A 287 -12.89 -9.09 -2.89
C ALA A 287 -12.47 -10.22 -1.92
N LEU A 288 -13.34 -10.58 -0.97
CA LEU A 288 -13.12 -11.72 -0.08
C LEU A 288 -12.99 -13.03 -0.87
N THR A 289 -13.88 -13.27 -1.83
CA THR A 289 -13.88 -14.51 -2.63
C THR A 289 -12.56 -14.70 -3.37
N LEU A 290 -12.05 -13.65 -4.02
CA LEU A 290 -10.75 -13.67 -4.71
C LEU A 290 -9.60 -14.02 -3.74
N ILE A 291 -9.57 -13.38 -2.58
CA ILE A 291 -8.50 -13.60 -1.58
C ILE A 291 -8.56 -15.01 -0.99
N VAL A 292 -9.77 -15.54 -0.77
CA VAL A 292 -9.94 -16.93 -0.31
C VAL A 292 -9.43 -17.93 -1.36
N GLN A 293 -9.64 -17.68 -2.65
CA GLN A 293 -9.10 -18.53 -3.71
C GLN A 293 -7.56 -18.47 -3.78
N ILE A 294 -6.96 -17.29 -3.58
CA ILE A 294 -5.50 -17.17 -3.47
C ILE A 294 -5.00 -18.00 -2.27
N LEU A 295 -5.66 -17.90 -1.12
CA LEU A 295 -5.28 -18.67 0.07
C LEU A 295 -5.45 -20.18 -0.13
N GLU A 296 -6.49 -20.63 -0.83
CA GLU A 296 -6.67 -22.04 -1.21
C GLU A 296 -5.49 -22.54 -2.03
N ALA A 297 -5.01 -21.78 -3.01
CA ALA A 297 -3.86 -22.16 -3.81
C ALA A 297 -2.58 -22.27 -2.98
N VAL A 298 -2.38 -21.35 -2.03
CA VAL A 298 -1.24 -21.37 -1.11
C VAL A 298 -1.31 -22.58 -0.15
N VAL A 299 -2.50 -22.90 0.36
CA VAL A 299 -2.69 -24.07 1.24
C VAL A 299 -2.53 -25.37 0.46
N GLU A 300 -3.01 -25.44 -0.78
CA GLU A 300 -2.80 -26.61 -1.65
C GLU A 300 -1.30 -26.82 -1.92
N TYR A 301 -0.56 -25.75 -2.22
CA TYR A 301 0.91 -25.81 -2.32
C TYR A 301 1.57 -26.35 -1.05
N ASP A 302 1.13 -25.89 0.14
CA ASP A 302 1.64 -26.38 1.42
C ASP A 302 1.35 -27.90 1.59
N VAL A 303 0.13 -28.34 1.26
CA VAL A 303 -0.29 -29.75 1.30
C VAL A 303 0.53 -30.62 0.36
N GLU A 304 0.72 -30.20 -0.89
CA GLU A 304 1.52 -30.92 -1.89
C GLU A 304 2.97 -31.07 -1.42
N ARG A 305 3.55 -30.00 -0.86
CA ARG A 305 4.93 -30.05 -0.37
C ARG A 305 5.09 -30.91 0.88
N GLU A 306 4.17 -30.82 1.85
CA GLU A 306 4.18 -31.68 3.04
C GLU A 306 4.02 -33.16 2.66
N ASN A 307 3.15 -33.47 1.69
CA ASN A 307 2.95 -34.82 1.19
C ASN A 307 4.18 -35.35 0.40
N ALA A 308 4.93 -34.46 -0.27
CA ALA A 308 6.13 -34.79 -1.03
C ALA A 308 7.40 -34.94 -0.16
N GLN A 309 7.44 -34.38 1.05
CA GLN A 309 8.59 -34.51 1.94
C GLN A 309 8.81 -35.98 2.33
N SER A 310 9.99 -36.51 1.98
CA SER A 310 10.42 -37.88 2.29
C SER A 310 10.19 -38.17 3.77
N ARG A 311 9.31 -39.13 4.05
CA ARG A 311 9.10 -39.68 5.39
C ARG A 311 10.41 -40.33 5.81
N VAL A 312 11.22 -39.63 6.58
CA VAL A 312 12.38 -40.22 7.26
C VAL A 312 11.86 -41.46 7.97
N ASP A 313 12.53 -42.60 7.79
CA ASP A 313 12.24 -43.84 8.52
C ASP A 313 12.30 -43.53 10.01
N ARG A 314 11.13 -43.22 10.58
CA ARG A 314 10.97 -43.04 12.02
C ARG A 314 11.02 -44.43 12.64
N ALA A 315 11.50 -44.50 13.88
CA ALA A 315 11.46 -45.71 14.68
C ALA A 315 10.10 -46.43 14.51
N PRO A 316 10.07 -47.76 14.40
CA PRO A 316 8.89 -48.54 13.98
C PRO A 316 7.63 -48.31 14.84
N ASP A 317 7.79 -47.73 16.03
CA ASP A 317 6.72 -47.48 16.99
C ASP A 317 6.07 -46.09 16.86
N ARG A 318 6.55 -45.21 15.96
CA ARG A 318 5.94 -43.89 15.75
C ARG A 318 4.81 -43.99 14.72
N PRO A 319 3.56 -43.60 15.05
CA PRO A 319 2.47 -43.63 14.10
C PRO A 319 2.81 -42.82 12.85
N THR A 320 2.57 -43.44 11.69
CA THR A 320 2.77 -42.78 10.39
C THR A 320 1.76 -41.64 10.29
N GLN A 321 2.25 -40.42 10.07
CA GLN A 321 1.37 -39.29 9.85
C GLN A 321 0.61 -39.53 8.53
N PRO A 322 -0.73 -39.51 8.53
CA PRO A 322 -1.51 -39.69 7.31
C PRO A 322 -1.20 -38.57 6.32
N LEU A 323 -1.37 -38.85 5.03
CA LEU A 323 -1.31 -37.81 4.00
C LEU A 323 -2.40 -36.79 4.26
N LEU A 324 -2.07 -35.52 4.06
CA LEU A 324 -3.07 -34.47 4.12
C LEU A 324 -3.96 -34.57 2.88
N PRO A 325 -5.29 -34.51 3.03
CA PRO A 325 -6.19 -34.53 1.90
C PRO A 325 -6.02 -33.26 1.05
N HIS A 326 -5.99 -33.42 -0.27
CA HIS A 326 -6.05 -32.31 -1.22
C HIS A 326 -7.38 -31.55 -1.07
N ARG A 327 -7.37 -30.26 -1.36
CA ARG A 327 -8.55 -29.41 -1.27
C ARG A 327 -9.49 -29.68 -2.46
N GLU A 328 -10.80 -29.74 -2.21
CA GLU A 328 -11.79 -29.95 -3.28
C GLU A 328 -11.76 -28.82 -4.32
N MET A 329 -11.58 -27.57 -3.87
CA MET A 329 -11.50 -26.39 -4.75
C MET A 329 -10.29 -26.40 -5.69
N ALA A 330 -9.16 -26.98 -5.28
CA ALA A 330 -7.99 -27.12 -6.15
C ALA A 330 -8.28 -27.99 -7.39
N ASN A 331 -9.25 -28.90 -7.29
CA ASN A 331 -9.67 -29.74 -8.41
C ASN A 331 -10.73 -29.08 -9.29
N SER A 332 -11.52 -28.13 -8.76
CA SER A 332 -12.63 -27.51 -9.48
C SER A 332 -12.34 -26.12 -10.03
N SER A 333 -11.39 -25.37 -9.47
CA SER A 333 -11.03 -24.02 -9.90
C SER A 333 -9.74 -24.03 -10.74
N PRO A 334 -9.80 -23.61 -12.03
CA PRO A 334 -8.61 -23.47 -12.87
C PRO A 334 -7.57 -22.52 -12.26
N PHE A 335 -8.03 -21.39 -11.70
CA PHE A 335 -7.15 -20.41 -11.06
C PHE A 335 -6.37 -21.01 -9.89
N VAL A 336 -7.07 -21.67 -8.94
CA VAL A 336 -6.44 -22.26 -7.75
C VAL A 336 -5.38 -23.27 -8.16
N LYS A 337 -5.69 -24.11 -9.15
CA LYS A 337 -4.74 -25.08 -9.70
C LYS A 337 -3.53 -24.42 -10.37
N ALA A 338 -3.75 -23.37 -11.18
CA ALA A 338 -2.68 -22.63 -11.85
C ALA A 338 -1.74 -22.01 -10.84
N LEU A 339 -2.31 -21.30 -9.87
CA LEU A 339 -1.55 -20.60 -8.86
C LEU A 339 -0.77 -21.59 -7.99
N SER A 340 -1.41 -22.67 -7.48
CA SER A 340 -0.71 -23.70 -6.69
C SER A 340 0.47 -24.29 -7.46
N THR A 341 0.25 -24.63 -8.74
CA THR A 341 1.30 -25.16 -9.62
C THR A 341 2.42 -24.14 -9.83
N ALA A 342 2.08 -22.87 -10.04
CA ALA A 342 3.07 -21.82 -10.24
C ALA A 342 3.92 -21.60 -8.98
N LEU A 343 3.32 -21.65 -7.78
CA LEU A 343 4.02 -21.53 -6.50
C LEU A 343 5.06 -22.65 -6.26
N GLN A 344 4.96 -23.78 -6.98
CA GLN A 344 5.97 -24.84 -6.96
C GLN A 344 7.23 -24.52 -7.77
N SER A 345 7.25 -23.43 -8.54
CA SER A 345 8.40 -23.00 -9.32
C SER A 345 9.61 -22.69 -8.44
N GLU A 346 10.80 -23.13 -8.86
CA GLU A 346 12.07 -22.80 -8.20
C GLU A 346 12.39 -21.29 -8.22
N GLN A 347 11.69 -20.51 -9.07
CA GLN A 347 11.86 -19.06 -9.14
C GLN A 347 11.14 -18.32 -8.00
N ILE A 348 10.21 -18.97 -7.30
CA ILE A 348 9.47 -18.39 -6.18
C ILE A 348 10.06 -18.93 -4.88
N THR A 349 10.49 -18.01 -4.02
CA THR A 349 11.07 -18.34 -2.72
C THR A 349 9.99 -18.73 -1.72
N GLN A 350 10.37 -19.50 -0.70
CA GLN A 350 9.45 -19.86 0.38
C GLN A 350 9.00 -18.62 1.19
N GLU A 351 9.85 -17.60 1.25
CA GLU A 351 9.56 -16.33 1.90
C GLU A 351 8.43 -15.59 1.17
N GLU A 352 8.49 -15.51 -0.18
CA GLU A 352 7.42 -14.91 -0.98
C GLU A 352 6.07 -15.62 -0.79
N VAL A 353 6.07 -16.97 -0.75
CA VAL A 353 4.83 -17.73 -0.47
C VAL A 353 4.31 -17.48 0.95
N ALA A 354 5.21 -17.41 1.94
CA ALA A 354 4.85 -17.15 3.32
C ALA A 354 4.30 -15.74 3.53
N GLU A 355 4.82 -14.74 2.80
CA GLU A 355 4.31 -13.37 2.78
C GLU A 355 2.92 -13.29 2.13
N LEU A 356 2.72 -13.98 1.00
CA LEU A 356 1.40 -14.07 0.36
C LEU A 356 0.37 -14.72 1.29
N LYS A 357 0.73 -15.82 1.95
CA LYS A 357 -0.09 -16.51 2.96
C LYS A 357 -0.49 -15.57 4.08
N CYS A 358 0.49 -14.88 4.68
CA CYS A 358 0.28 -13.94 5.78
C CYS A 358 -0.66 -12.80 5.36
N SER A 359 -0.43 -12.24 4.17
CA SER A 359 -1.25 -11.15 3.61
C SER A 359 -2.69 -11.59 3.39
N CYS A 360 -2.93 -12.78 2.84
CA CYS A 360 -4.27 -13.32 2.63
C CYS A 360 -5.00 -13.54 3.95
N VAL A 361 -4.34 -14.14 4.95
CA VAL A 361 -4.94 -14.35 6.28
C VAL A 361 -5.32 -13.01 6.91
N ARG A 362 -4.41 -12.02 6.89
CA ARG A 362 -4.68 -10.66 7.39
C ARG A 362 -5.88 -10.01 6.67
N ALA A 363 -5.91 -10.09 5.34
CA ALA A 363 -6.97 -9.50 4.53
C ALA A 363 -8.34 -10.12 4.81
N ILE A 364 -8.44 -11.45 4.87
CA ILE A 364 -9.69 -12.16 5.20
C ILE A 364 -10.20 -11.73 6.57
N GLY A 365 -9.31 -11.66 7.57
CA GLY A 365 -9.66 -11.18 8.91
C GLY A 365 -10.24 -9.77 8.89
N ASN A 366 -9.57 -8.84 8.22
CA ASN A 366 -10.01 -7.44 8.14
C ASN A 366 -11.30 -7.27 7.32
N LEU A 367 -11.49 -8.03 6.23
CA LEU A 367 -12.73 -8.03 5.46
C LEU A 367 -13.93 -8.59 6.23
N CYS A 368 -13.70 -9.58 7.10
CA CYS A 368 -14.74 -10.12 7.99
C CYS A 368 -15.00 -9.24 9.22
N CYS A 369 -14.06 -8.34 9.56
CA CYS A 369 -14.21 -7.40 10.66
C CYS A 369 -15.42 -6.49 10.38
N ASP A 370 -16.38 -6.52 11.32
CA ASP A 370 -17.65 -5.80 11.23
C ASP A 370 -18.47 -5.98 9.92
N SER A 371 -18.27 -7.09 9.19
CA SER A 371 -18.99 -7.39 7.94
C SER A 371 -19.79 -8.69 8.05
N PRO A 372 -21.11 -8.65 8.32
CA PRO A 372 -21.95 -9.85 8.32
C PRO A 372 -21.95 -10.59 6.98
N VAL A 373 -21.94 -9.84 5.87
CA VAL A 373 -21.92 -10.39 4.49
C VAL A 373 -20.65 -11.21 4.26
N ASN A 374 -19.48 -10.64 4.56
CA ASN A 374 -18.21 -11.33 4.40
C ASN A 374 -18.04 -12.49 5.36
N ARG A 375 -18.49 -12.37 6.63
CA ARG A 375 -18.47 -13.50 7.58
C ARG A 375 -19.23 -14.70 7.02
N VAL A 376 -20.48 -14.51 6.57
CA VAL A 376 -21.29 -15.59 6.02
C VAL A 376 -20.66 -16.17 4.75
N CYS A 377 -20.18 -15.32 3.84
CA CYS A 377 -19.50 -15.76 2.62
C CYS A 377 -18.25 -16.59 2.91
N ALA A 378 -17.36 -16.13 3.80
CA ALA A 378 -16.15 -16.86 4.18
C ALA A 378 -16.48 -18.27 4.71
N GLY A 379 -17.54 -18.40 5.50
CA GLY A 379 -18.01 -19.70 5.96
C GLY A 379 -18.54 -20.62 4.87
N ASN A 380 -19.19 -20.06 3.84
CA ASN A 380 -19.68 -20.82 2.69
C ASN A 380 -18.54 -21.30 1.78
N LEU A 381 -17.41 -20.59 1.77
CA LEU A 381 -16.20 -20.93 1.02
C LEU A 381 -15.25 -21.89 1.78
N ASP A 382 -15.72 -22.55 2.86
CA ASP A 382 -14.90 -23.40 3.74
C ASP A 382 -13.63 -22.69 4.30
N CYS A 383 -13.67 -21.36 4.41
CA CYS A 383 -12.49 -20.59 4.81
C CYS A 383 -12.08 -20.86 6.27
N ILE A 384 -13.00 -21.36 7.12
CA ILE A 384 -12.66 -21.73 8.50
C ILE A 384 -11.59 -22.83 8.51
N THR A 385 -11.73 -23.83 7.64
CA THR A 385 -10.77 -24.92 7.51
C THR A 385 -9.42 -24.43 6.98
N LEU A 386 -9.43 -23.49 6.03
CA LEU A 386 -8.21 -22.85 5.51
C LEU A 386 -7.43 -22.11 6.59
N ILE A 387 -8.13 -21.30 7.38
CA ILE A 387 -7.47 -20.52 8.43
C ILE A 387 -6.96 -21.43 9.55
N LEU A 388 -7.68 -22.52 9.86
CA LEU A 388 -7.17 -23.57 10.75
C LEU A 388 -5.91 -24.24 10.18
N HIS A 389 -5.81 -24.45 8.87
CA HIS A 389 -4.57 -24.93 8.25
C HIS A 389 -3.42 -23.93 8.47
N CYS A 390 -3.68 -22.63 8.28
CA CYS A 390 -2.71 -21.56 8.48
C CYS A 390 -2.32 -21.33 9.95
N SER A 391 -3.10 -21.81 10.90
CA SER A 391 -2.77 -21.78 12.33
C SER A 391 -1.70 -22.80 12.72
N ARG A 392 -1.47 -23.83 11.89
CA ARG A 392 -0.37 -24.77 12.04
C ARG A 392 0.91 -24.06 11.64
N ARG A 393 1.88 -24.00 12.55
CA ARG A 393 3.18 -23.39 12.27
C ARG A 393 4.06 -24.31 11.44
N LEU A 394 4.39 -23.87 10.23
CA LEU A 394 5.37 -24.49 9.35
C LEU A 394 6.73 -23.79 9.54
N SER A 395 7.82 -24.44 9.13
CA SER A 395 9.19 -23.98 9.42
C SER A 395 9.58 -22.68 8.71
N TYR A 396 8.88 -22.35 7.62
CA TYR A 396 9.12 -21.18 6.77
C TYR A 396 7.95 -20.16 6.84
N ASP A 397 6.95 -20.37 7.71
CA ASP A 397 5.86 -19.40 7.88
C ASP A 397 6.40 -18.07 8.42
N ALA A 398 5.79 -16.97 7.97
CA ALA A 398 6.06 -15.64 8.50
C ALA A 398 5.71 -15.57 10.00
N THR A 399 6.48 -14.77 10.75
CA THR A 399 6.45 -14.68 12.23
C THR A 399 5.06 -14.46 12.83
N PHE A 400 4.14 -13.82 12.09
CA PHE A 400 2.82 -13.41 12.57
C PHE A 400 1.65 -14.19 11.98
N THR A 401 1.86 -15.12 11.04
CA THR A 401 0.76 -15.84 10.36
C THR A 401 -0.18 -16.54 11.34
N GLN A 402 0.37 -17.16 12.38
CA GLN A 402 -0.44 -17.85 13.40
C GLN A 402 -1.31 -16.87 14.22
N GLN A 403 -0.77 -15.69 14.57
CA GLN A 403 -1.52 -14.68 15.32
C GLN A 403 -2.65 -14.11 14.46
N TRP A 404 -2.36 -13.81 13.19
CA TRP A 404 -3.36 -13.39 12.22
C TRP A 404 -4.42 -14.46 11.98
N ALA A 405 -4.07 -15.74 11.95
CA ALA A 405 -5.03 -16.83 11.79
C ALA A 405 -6.01 -16.90 12.97
N ILE A 406 -5.51 -16.76 14.20
CA ILE A 406 -6.36 -16.72 15.41
C ILE A 406 -7.29 -15.50 15.38
N ALA A 407 -6.76 -14.32 15.06
CA ALA A 407 -7.56 -13.10 14.94
C ALA A 407 -8.64 -13.23 13.85
N THR A 408 -8.27 -13.82 12.70
CA THR A 408 -9.18 -14.03 11.57
C THR A 408 -10.31 -14.98 11.92
N LEU A 409 -10.02 -16.12 12.58
CA LEU A 409 -11.07 -17.03 13.07
C LEU A 409 -12.04 -16.32 14.01
N ARG A 410 -11.51 -15.47 14.90
CA ARG A 410 -12.35 -14.66 15.78
C ARG A 410 -13.26 -13.74 14.98
N PHE A 411 -12.75 -12.96 14.04
CA PHE A 411 -13.56 -12.04 13.24
C PHE A 411 -14.59 -12.76 12.36
N MET A 412 -14.27 -13.92 11.82
CA MET A 412 -15.19 -14.75 11.06
C MET A 412 -16.34 -15.31 11.92
N CYS A 413 -16.07 -15.64 13.17
CA CYS A 413 -17.05 -16.27 14.07
C CYS A 413 -17.82 -15.29 14.95
N MET A 414 -17.29 -14.08 15.17
CA MET A 414 -17.92 -13.06 15.99
C MET A 414 -19.33 -12.76 15.46
N GLU A 415 -20.34 -12.95 16.30
CA GLU A 415 -21.76 -12.74 15.98
C GLU A 415 -22.28 -13.52 14.75
N CYS A 416 -21.53 -14.51 14.26
CA CYS A 416 -21.91 -15.33 13.11
C CYS A 416 -22.15 -16.78 13.54
N ARG A 417 -23.38 -17.09 13.96
CA ARG A 417 -23.76 -18.41 14.47
C ARG A 417 -23.44 -19.54 13.48
N ALA A 418 -23.70 -19.34 12.19
CA ALA A 418 -23.40 -20.34 11.16
C ALA A 418 -21.92 -20.72 11.12
N ASN A 419 -21.02 -19.74 11.29
CA ASN A 419 -19.58 -20.00 11.31
C ASN A 419 -19.13 -20.64 12.62
N GLN A 420 -19.72 -20.24 13.75
CA GLN A 420 -19.46 -20.87 15.03
C GLN A 420 -19.84 -22.36 14.98
N GLU A 421 -21.02 -22.68 14.42
CA GLU A 421 -21.48 -24.06 14.24
C GLU A 421 -20.55 -24.86 13.31
N ARG A 422 -20.10 -24.28 12.19
CA ARG A 422 -19.09 -24.89 11.32
C ARG A 422 -17.80 -25.19 12.07
N LEU A 423 -17.24 -24.21 12.78
CA LEU A 423 -16.02 -24.38 13.58
C LEU A 423 -16.19 -25.49 14.63
N ALA A 424 -17.37 -25.57 15.26
CA ALA A 424 -17.66 -26.62 16.23
C ALA A 424 -17.81 -28.01 15.62
N GLN A 425 -18.25 -28.09 14.36
CA GLN A 425 -18.43 -29.35 13.62
C GLN A 425 -17.15 -29.87 12.98
N ILE A 426 -16.11 -29.04 12.83
CA ILE A 426 -14.80 -29.49 12.36
C ILE A 426 -14.27 -30.49 13.38
N SER A 427 -14.41 -31.77 13.03
CA SER A 427 -13.87 -32.91 13.75
C SER A 427 -12.39 -33.00 13.47
N SER A 428 -11.58 -32.19 14.12
CA SER A 428 -10.16 -32.51 14.26
C SER A 428 -9.99 -33.34 15.53
N VAL A 429 -9.34 -34.51 15.39
CA VAL A 429 -8.43 -35.00 16.42
C VAL A 429 -7.66 -33.77 16.90
N PRO A 430 -7.68 -33.42 18.20
CA PRO A 430 -7.17 -32.15 18.68
C PRO A 430 -5.77 -31.96 18.12
N SER A 431 -5.59 -30.98 17.22
CA SER A 431 -4.24 -30.50 16.98
C SER A 431 -3.84 -29.90 18.33
N GLU A 432 -2.69 -30.31 18.86
CA GLU A 432 -2.18 -29.82 20.15
C GLU A 432 -1.96 -28.28 20.17
N ILE A 433 -2.32 -27.58 19.09
CA ILE A 433 -2.01 -26.19 18.78
C ILE A 433 -3.19 -25.25 19.08
N ILE A 434 -4.46 -25.69 18.92
CA ILE A 434 -5.63 -24.85 19.23
C ILE A 434 -6.45 -25.50 20.34
N ASP A 435 -6.41 -24.87 21.51
CA ASP A 435 -7.35 -25.11 22.61
C ASP A 435 -8.74 -24.60 22.20
N ARG A 436 -9.48 -25.48 21.52
CA ARG A 436 -10.84 -25.25 21.01
C ARG A 436 -11.76 -24.74 22.10
N ASP A 437 -11.69 -25.31 23.29
CA ASP A 437 -12.58 -24.96 24.40
C ASP A 437 -12.27 -23.55 24.91
N ARG A 438 -10.98 -23.19 24.99
CA ARG A 438 -10.57 -21.81 25.32
C ARG A 438 -10.99 -20.79 24.26
N LEU A 439 -10.90 -21.12 22.97
CA LEU A 439 -11.36 -20.25 21.89
C LEU A 439 -12.88 -20.04 21.96
N LEU A 440 -13.65 -21.11 22.16
CA LEU A 440 -15.10 -21.04 22.32
C LEU A 440 -15.49 -20.21 23.56
N GLN A 441 -14.78 -20.38 24.68
CA GLN A 441 -14.98 -19.55 25.88
C GLN A 441 -14.69 -18.07 25.62
N GLN A 442 -13.62 -17.73 24.90
CA GLN A 442 -13.32 -16.34 24.51
C GLN A 442 -14.39 -15.73 23.60
N LEU A 443 -15.11 -16.57 22.84
CA LEU A 443 -16.27 -16.18 22.04
C LEU A 443 -17.59 -16.17 22.84
N GLY A 444 -17.55 -16.48 24.14
CA GLY A 444 -18.73 -16.53 25.01
C GLY A 444 -19.59 -17.78 24.82
N LEU A 445 -19.02 -18.88 24.34
CA LEU A 445 -19.73 -20.09 23.92
C LEU A 445 -19.21 -21.34 24.64
N ALA A 446 -20.10 -22.31 24.81
CA ALA A 446 -19.80 -23.66 25.28
C ALA A 446 -20.35 -24.69 24.27
N ALA A 447 -19.52 -25.66 23.90
CA ALA A 447 -19.93 -26.77 23.04
C ALA A 447 -20.59 -27.88 23.88
N SER A 448 -21.79 -28.30 23.49
CA SER A 448 -22.44 -29.51 23.94
C SER A 448 -22.52 -30.52 22.80
N ILE A 449 -21.98 -31.72 23.01
CA ILE A 449 -22.07 -32.80 22.05
C ILE A 449 -23.39 -33.53 22.32
N ASP A 450 -24.26 -33.58 21.31
CA ASP A 450 -25.45 -34.45 21.38
C ASP A 450 -24.97 -35.91 21.37
N PRO A 451 -25.21 -36.66 22.46
CA PRO A 451 -24.72 -38.03 22.60
C PRO A 451 -25.34 -39.01 21.58
N VAL A 452 -26.44 -38.65 20.92
CA VAL A 452 -27.13 -39.53 19.97
C VAL A 452 -26.67 -39.29 18.54
N SER A 453 -26.60 -38.03 18.12
CA SER A 453 -26.24 -37.68 16.74
C SER A 453 -24.75 -37.39 16.54
N GLY A 454 -23.98 -37.25 17.63
CA GLY A 454 -22.60 -36.77 17.60
C GLY A 454 -22.47 -35.31 17.15
N ARG A 455 -23.59 -34.61 16.88
CA ARG A 455 -23.56 -33.21 16.48
C ARG A 455 -23.15 -32.34 17.65
N VAL A 456 -22.23 -31.43 17.37
CA VAL A 456 -21.91 -30.36 18.31
C VAL A 456 -22.95 -29.25 18.18
N THR A 457 -23.54 -28.90 19.31
CA THR A 457 -24.42 -27.74 19.47
C THR A 457 -23.71 -26.70 20.33
N LEU A 458 -23.88 -25.43 20.01
CA LEU A 458 -23.28 -24.34 20.76
C LEU A 458 -24.32 -23.67 21.64
N THR A 459 -23.96 -23.43 22.90
CA THR A 459 -24.77 -22.72 23.88
C THR A 459 -23.99 -21.53 24.44
N PRO A 460 -24.65 -20.47 24.94
CA PRO A 460 -23.95 -19.41 25.66
C PRO A 460 -23.15 -20.00 26.83
N ALA A 461 -21.89 -19.63 26.96
CA ALA A 461 -21.09 -20.03 28.11
C ALA A 461 -21.74 -19.49 29.39
N LYS A 462 -21.93 -20.34 30.39
CA LYS A 462 -22.31 -19.89 31.73
C LYS A 462 -21.12 -19.12 32.32
N LEU A 463 -21.33 -17.84 32.63
CA LEU A 463 -20.37 -16.97 33.31
C LEU A 463 -19.91 -17.59 34.65
#